data_AF-A0AAD3DGL4-F1
#
_entry.id   AF-A0AAD3DGL4-F1
#
_cell.length_a   1.000
_cell.length_b   1.000
_cell.length_c   1.000
_cell.angle_alpha   90.00
_cell.angle_beta   90.00
_cell.angle_gamma   90.00
#
_symmetry.space_group_name_H-M   'P 1'
#
loop_
_entity.id
_entity.type
_entity.pdbx_description
1 polymer ?
#
loop_
_entity_poly.entity_id
_entity_poly.type
_entity_poly.pdbx_seq_one_letter_code
_entity_poly.pdbx_strand_id
1 'polypeptide(L)'
;MAQPGEVLRFSPLQSVVDVSFLSELSEYKLNVLKLSEEPVEITGYFSPNRYDSVPARLQLDVSSLRPDASTRLDCHAAPGRLLLFNTVEGFRGADKAALMRQAAAEVWRDVVSGAAEAEPWRLTRFLLLVHGDLKHYKFHYWFAFPALKPPRPFTLSAPPTPLAEALPPAAVELISAACTAWRYPPAGAPASSPPPAAADSSTTPAAAPQPTAPAPPSSAPPSSRSSSSSRPHAKVLTRSPAPFWLLSSPQPDFSRDVQSHPLSHWGALRAGGNIAAAATAREAPSETLSQQQQDQQQEQEPQQQQQQQQQGPGAEGAQQLPLHVLLVFSDASHQPAHPAWQLRNALLMAAARWRVGRLRVLCLRESSRGGGRLDPRRSVLMEVDLPAMG
;
A
#
# COMPACT_ATOMS: atom_id res chain seq x y z
N MET A 1 22.62 15.27 16.87
CA MET A 1 22.95 14.00 16.20
C MET A 1 22.29 12.90 17.00
N ALA A 2 21.56 11.99 16.33
CA ALA A 2 20.80 10.98 17.06
C ALA A 2 21.72 9.90 17.66
N GLN A 3 21.48 9.45 18.89
CA GLN A 3 22.28 8.40 19.52
C GLN A 3 21.68 7.00 19.27
N PRO A 4 22.49 5.92 19.25
CA PRO A 4 21.98 4.55 19.20
C PRO A 4 20.95 4.30 20.31
N GLY A 5 19.80 3.73 19.96
CA GLY A 5 18.67 3.52 20.87
C GLY A 5 17.77 4.75 21.06
N GLU A 6 18.00 5.86 20.34
CA GLU A 6 17.10 7.02 20.38
C GLU A 6 15.74 6.70 19.77
N VAL A 7 14.68 7.20 20.41
CA VAL A 7 13.31 7.07 19.92
C VAL A 7 13.14 7.79 18.58
N LEU A 8 12.70 7.05 17.56
CA LEU A 8 12.39 7.59 16.25
C LEU A 8 11.18 8.54 16.34
N ARG A 9 11.41 9.79 15.95
CA ARG A 9 10.37 10.83 15.85
C ARG A 9 9.91 10.98 14.41
N PHE A 10 8.65 11.39 14.23
CA PHE A 10 8.01 11.54 12.92
C PHE A 10 7.56 12.97 12.71
N SER A 11 7.75 13.48 11.49
CA SER A 11 7.23 14.78 11.09
C SER A 11 5.72 14.69 10.84
N PRO A 12 4.88 15.53 11.47
CA PRO A 12 3.44 15.52 11.24
C PRO A 12 3.10 15.78 9.77
N LEU A 13 2.15 15.02 9.23
CA LEU A 13 1.65 15.24 7.88
C LEU A 13 0.81 16.51 7.84
N GLN A 14 1.09 17.38 6.87
CA GLN A 14 0.31 18.57 6.62
C GLN A 14 -0.73 18.32 5.52
N SER A 15 -1.93 18.90 5.68
CA SER A 15 -3.01 18.87 4.69
C SER A 15 -3.19 20.23 4.03
N VAL A 16 -3.66 20.23 2.79
CA VAL A 16 -4.16 21.42 2.11
C VAL A 16 -5.46 21.08 1.38
N VAL A 17 -6.46 21.95 1.50
CA VAL A 17 -7.72 21.84 0.77
C VAL A 17 -7.74 22.94 -0.28
N ASP A 18 -7.80 22.56 -1.55
CA ASP A 18 -7.96 23.52 -2.63
C ASP A 18 -9.38 24.10 -2.63
N VAL A 19 -9.53 25.35 -3.05
CA VAL A 19 -10.84 26.01 -3.12
C VAL A 19 -11.80 25.26 -4.05
N SER A 20 -11.27 24.67 -5.14
CA SER A 20 -12.06 23.87 -6.08
C SER A 20 -12.71 22.64 -5.42
N PHE A 21 -12.05 22.03 -4.43
CA PHE A 21 -12.66 20.94 -3.66
C PHE A 21 -13.87 21.43 -2.86
N LEU A 22 -13.79 22.60 -2.24
CA LEU A 22 -14.89 23.15 -1.43
C LEU A 22 -16.10 23.55 -2.29
N SER A 23 -15.85 24.12 -3.48
CA SER A 23 -16.89 24.41 -4.46
C SER A 23 -17.60 23.14 -4.91
N GLU A 24 -16.82 22.13 -5.33
CA GLU A 24 -17.35 20.83 -5.76
C GLU A 24 -18.11 20.12 -4.62
N LEU A 25 -17.59 20.17 -3.39
CA LEU A 25 -18.25 19.59 -2.22
C LEU A 25 -19.60 20.28 -1.93
N SER A 26 -19.70 21.59 -2.15
CA SER A 26 -20.93 22.36 -1.95
C SER A 26 -22.01 21.95 -2.94
N GLU A 27 -21.65 21.85 -4.22
CA GLU A 27 -22.56 21.37 -5.27
C GLU A 27 -23.00 19.93 -4.99
N TYR A 28 -22.06 19.08 -4.61
CA TYR A 28 -22.34 17.69 -4.25
C TYR A 28 -23.26 17.60 -3.02
N LYS A 29 -23.06 18.46 -2.01
CA LYS A 29 -23.92 18.53 -0.82
C LYS A 29 -25.34 18.98 -1.16
N LEU A 30 -25.50 20.00 -1.99
CA LEU A 30 -26.83 20.52 -2.35
C LEU A 30 -27.61 19.56 -3.25
N ASN A 31 -26.94 18.99 -4.26
CA ASN A 31 -27.62 18.26 -5.32
C ASN A 31 -27.72 16.75 -5.04
N VAL A 32 -26.72 16.18 -4.35
CA VAL A 32 -26.63 14.73 -4.14
C VAL A 32 -26.88 14.36 -2.68
N LEU A 33 -26.03 14.82 -1.75
CA LEU A 33 -26.11 14.37 -0.35
C LEU A 33 -27.35 14.92 0.36
N LYS A 34 -27.75 16.15 0.04
CA LYS A 34 -28.82 16.89 0.70
C LYS A 34 -28.62 16.87 2.22
N LEU A 35 -29.53 16.24 2.97
CA LEU A 35 -29.46 16.13 4.42
C LEU A 35 -28.59 14.95 4.91
N SER A 36 -28.13 14.08 4.02
CA SER A 36 -27.30 12.93 4.39
C SER A 36 -25.97 13.38 5.02
N GLU A 37 -25.62 12.74 6.13
CA GLU A 37 -24.33 12.84 6.81
C GLU A 37 -23.57 11.50 6.75
N GLU A 38 -23.97 10.59 5.85
CA GLU A 38 -23.24 9.35 5.64
C GLU A 38 -21.80 9.63 5.17
N PRO A 39 -20.80 8.85 5.63
CA PRO A 39 -19.43 9.05 5.20
C PRO A 39 -19.24 8.88 3.70
N VAL A 40 -18.60 9.86 3.07
CA VAL A 40 -18.29 9.87 1.64
C VAL A 40 -16.84 9.40 1.43
N GLU A 41 -16.63 8.51 0.46
CA GLU A 41 -15.28 8.12 0.04
C GLU A 41 -14.63 9.27 -0.74
N ILE A 42 -13.39 9.61 -0.39
CA ILE A 42 -12.59 10.60 -1.11
C ILE A 42 -11.16 10.10 -1.32
N THR A 43 -10.46 10.66 -2.29
CA THR A 43 -9.04 10.35 -2.55
C THR A 43 -8.18 11.58 -2.31
N GLY A 44 -7.20 11.46 -1.41
CA GLY A 44 -6.18 12.49 -1.21
C GLY A 44 -4.94 12.20 -2.03
N TYR A 45 -4.19 13.25 -2.39
CA TYR A 45 -2.98 13.10 -3.18
C TYR A 45 -1.79 13.70 -2.45
N PHE A 46 -0.66 12.99 -2.45
CA PHE A 46 0.59 13.49 -1.90
C PHE A 46 1.77 13.00 -2.72
N SER A 47 2.91 13.66 -2.61
CA SER A 47 4.17 13.27 -3.27
C SER A 47 5.30 13.27 -2.24
N PRO A 48 6.44 12.63 -2.54
CA PRO A 48 7.63 12.84 -1.74
C PRO A 48 8.06 14.30 -1.83
N ASN A 49 8.78 14.70 -0.80
CA ASN A 49 9.19 16.07 -0.63
C ASN A 49 10.27 16.49 -1.66
N ARG A 50 10.08 17.67 -2.25
CA ARG A 50 10.99 18.29 -3.24
C ARG A 50 11.78 19.49 -2.71
N TYR A 51 11.48 19.97 -1.50
CA TYR A 51 11.97 21.25 -0.98
C TYR A 51 12.45 21.17 0.47
N ASP A 52 13.57 21.80 0.80
CA ASP A 52 14.17 21.71 2.15
C ASP A 52 13.45 22.54 3.21
N SER A 53 12.77 23.61 2.79
CA SER A 53 12.15 24.56 3.72
C SER A 53 10.71 24.22 4.08
N VAL A 54 10.04 23.38 3.29
CA VAL A 54 8.61 23.11 3.44
C VAL A 54 8.31 21.63 3.20
N PRO A 55 7.44 20.99 4.00
CA PRO A 55 7.04 19.60 3.78
C PRO A 55 6.14 19.49 2.54
N ALA A 56 6.08 18.29 1.96
CA ALA A 56 5.00 17.96 1.04
C ALA A 56 3.70 17.79 1.85
N ARG A 57 2.58 18.05 1.18
CA ARG A 57 1.25 18.08 1.81
C ARG A 57 0.35 17.05 1.16
N LEU A 58 -0.60 16.51 1.93
CA LEU A 58 -1.75 15.81 1.37
C LEU A 58 -2.75 16.86 0.87
N GLN A 59 -3.00 16.86 -0.44
CA GLN A 59 -3.86 17.82 -1.11
C GLN A 59 -5.20 17.20 -1.50
N LEU A 60 -6.27 17.97 -1.31
CA LEU A 60 -7.58 17.71 -1.89
C LEU A 60 -7.93 18.76 -2.95
N ASP A 61 -8.50 18.32 -4.06
CA ASP A 61 -9.04 19.15 -5.15
C ASP A 61 -10.27 18.45 -5.78
N VAL A 62 -10.78 18.93 -6.91
CA VAL A 62 -11.94 18.32 -7.62
C VAL A 62 -11.78 16.80 -7.81
N SER A 63 -10.57 16.32 -8.14
CA SER A 63 -10.30 14.91 -8.37
C SER A 63 -10.35 14.06 -7.09
N SER A 64 -10.47 14.67 -5.91
CA SER A 64 -10.65 13.97 -4.64
C SER A 64 -12.07 13.44 -4.46
N LEU A 65 -13.07 14.13 -5.01
CA LEU A 65 -14.47 13.67 -5.05
C LEU A 65 -14.76 12.86 -6.33
N ARG A 66 -14.10 13.22 -7.44
CA ARG A 66 -14.28 12.59 -8.75
C ARG A 66 -12.94 12.02 -9.26
N PRO A 67 -12.49 10.87 -8.73
CA PRO A 67 -11.15 10.35 -8.99
C PRO A 67 -10.91 9.94 -10.46
N ASP A 68 -11.97 9.59 -11.21
CA ASP A 68 -11.85 9.26 -12.64
C ASP A 68 -11.32 10.42 -13.50
N ALA A 69 -11.37 11.66 -12.99
CA ALA A 69 -10.82 12.84 -13.66
C ALA A 69 -9.31 13.05 -13.41
N SER A 70 -8.69 12.26 -12.53
CA SER A 70 -7.27 12.44 -12.17
C SER A 70 -6.35 11.91 -13.26
N THR A 71 -5.45 12.77 -13.74
CA THR A 71 -4.35 12.44 -14.66
C THR A 71 -2.99 12.42 -13.97
N ARG A 72 -2.96 12.50 -12.63
CA ARG A 72 -1.71 12.65 -11.88
C ARG A 72 -0.92 11.35 -11.83
N LEU A 73 0.23 11.36 -12.49
CA LEU A 73 1.16 10.23 -12.52
C LEU A 73 2.33 10.39 -11.54
N ASP A 74 2.59 11.59 -11.01
CA ASP A 74 3.74 11.88 -10.16
C ASP A 74 3.44 11.88 -8.65
N CYS A 75 2.25 11.44 -8.26
CA CYS A 75 1.78 11.44 -6.89
C CYS A 75 1.26 10.05 -6.44
N HIS A 76 1.04 9.93 -5.14
CA HIS A 76 0.42 8.80 -4.50
C HIS A 76 -1.02 9.15 -4.12
N ALA A 77 -1.92 8.21 -4.38
CA ALA A 77 -3.30 8.28 -3.91
C ALA A 77 -3.40 7.71 -2.49
N ALA A 78 -4.13 8.42 -1.62
CA ALA A 78 -4.44 8.03 -0.26
C ALA A 78 -5.97 7.88 -0.11
N PRO A 79 -6.47 6.76 0.40
CA PRO A 79 -7.90 6.58 0.66
C PRO A 79 -8.35 7.44 1.84
N GLY A 80 -9.44 8.19 1.68
CA GLY A 80 -10.00 9.05 2.70
C GLY A 80 -11.49 8.83 2.93
N ARG A 81 -11.96 9.15 4.15
CA ARG A 81 -13.38 9.25 4.48
C ARG A 81 -13.72 10.69 4.86
N LEU A 82 -14.77 11.22 4.26
CA LEU A 82 -15.29 12.56 4.50
C LEU A 82 -16.60 12.46 5.29
N LEU A 83 -16.65 13.10 6.45
CA LEU A 83 -17.87 13.29 7.24
C LEU A 83 -18.31 14.74 7.12
N LEU A 84 -19.46 14.95 6.49
CA LEU A 84 -20.00 16.29 6.27
C LEU A 84 -21.19 16.52 7.20
N PHE A 85 -21.01 17.42 8.16
CA PHE A 85 -22.02 17.80 9.15
C PHE A 85 -22.92 18.90 8.60
N ASN A 86 -24.23 18.77 8.82
CA ASN A 86 -25.22 19.78 8.46
C ASN A 86 -25.16 21.00 9.39
N THR A 87 -24.79 20.80 10.66
CA THR A 87 -24.76 21.85 11.69
C THR A 87 -23.36 22.04 12.26
N VAL A 88 -23.05 23.28 12.65
CA VAL A 88 -21.76 23.59 13.28
C VAL A 88 -21.66 22.98 14.68
N GLU A 89 -22.79 22.84 15.37
CA GLU A 89 -22.91 22.16 16.67
C GLU A 89 -22.54 20.69 16.53
N GLY A 90 -23.04 19.99 15.50
CA GLY A 90 -22.69 18.61 15.20
C GLY A 90 -21.18 18.45 14.95
N PHE A 91 -20.59 19.32 14.14
CA PHE A 91 -19.14 19.32 13.89
C PHE A 91 -18.30 19.55 15.15
N ARG A 92 -18.69 20.52 15.99
CA ARG A 92 -17.99 20.84 17.24
C ARG A 92 -18.13 19.70 18.25
N GLY A 93 -19.35 19.16 18.40
CA GLY A 93 -19.70 18.09 19.32
C GLY A 93 -19.27 16.68 18.88
N ALA A 94 -18.83 16.50 17.63
CA ALA A 94 -18.36 15.20 17.14
C ALA A 94 -17.23 14.64 18.01
N ASP A 95 -17.39 13.38 18.44
CA ASP A 95 -16.36 12.64 19.18
C ASP A 95 -15.21 12.25 18.26
N LYS A 96 -14.30 13.21 18.08
CA LYS A 96 -13.08 13.09 17.27
C LYS A 96 -12.19 11.94 17.76
N ALA A 97 -12.22 11.62 19.05
CA ALA A 97 -11.44 10.52 19.61
C ALA A 97 -12.02 9.15 19.22
N ALA A 98 -13.35 8.98 19.27
CA ALA A 98 -14.00 7.78 18.78
C ALA A 98 -13.79 7.57 17.28
N LEU A 99 -13.95 8.63 16.48
CA LEU A 99 -13.69 8.58 15.04
C LEU A 99 -12.24 8.20 14.73
N MET A 100 -11.28 8.76 15.46
CA MET A 100 -9.86 8.38 15.34
C MET A 100 -9.61 6.92 15.72
N ARG A 101 -10.22 6.43 16.80
CA ARG A 101 -10.10 5.01 17.22
C ARG A 101 -10.68 4.08 16.17
N GLN A 102 -11.83 4.41 15.59
CA GLN A 102 -12.46 3.63 14.53
C GLN A 102 -11.57 3.57 13.28
N ALA A 103 -11.07 4.71 12.81
CA ALA A 103 -10.19 4.75 11.65
C ALA A 103 -8.86 4.02 11.91
N ALA A 104 -8.30 4.12 13.11
CA ALA A 104 -7.12 3.35 13.51
C ALA A 104 -7.40 1.83 13.54
N ALA A 105 -8.58 1.41 14.01
CA ALA A 105 -8.98 0.00 14.00
C ALA A 105 -9.13 -0.56 12.58
N GLU A 106 -9.57 0.25 11.61
CA GLU A 106 -9.59 -0.13 10.19
C GLU A 106 -8.17 -0.36 9.65
N VAL A 107 -7.22 0.54 9.95
CA VAL A 107 -5.80 0.37 9.58
C VAL A 107 -5.25 -0.91 10.20
N TRP A 108 -5.52 -1.16 11.48
CA TRP A 108 -5.05 -2.37 12.15
C TRP A 108 -5.65 -3.64 11.56
N ARG A 109 -6.94 -3.64 11.21
CA ARG A 109 -7.59 -4.78 10.54
C ARG A 109 -6.91 -5.14 9.23
N ASP A 110 -6.56 -4.13 8.43
CA ASP A 110 -5.86 -4.33 7.15
C ASP A 110 -4.42 -4.83 7.34
N VAL A 111 -3.76 -4.43 8.44
CA VAL A 111 -2.48 -4.99 8.84
C VAL A 111 -2.64 -6.46 9.22
N VAL A 112 -3.58 -6.81 10.09
CA VAL A 112 -3.73 -8.20 10.55
C VAL A 112 -4.22 -9.13 9.43
N SER A 113 -5.05 -8.66 8.51
CA SER A 113 -5.53 -9.47 7.38
C SER A 113 -4.50 -9.65 6.27
N GLY A 114 -3.50 -8.76 6.18
CA GLY A 114 -2.51 -8.75 5.09
C GLY A 114 -2.95 -7.91 3.88
N ALA A 115 -4.15 -7.32 3.94
CA ALA A 115 -4.62 -6.39 2.91
C ALA A 115 -3.67 -5.19 2.74
N ALA A 116 -3.03 -4.72 3.82
CA ALA A 116 -2.05 -3.64 3.76
C ALA A 116 -0.73 -4.02 3.08
N GLU A 117 -0.38 -5.31 2.99
CA GLU A 117 0.77 -5.77 2.19
C GLU A 117 0.44 -5.86 0.71
N ALA A 118 -0.78 -6.32 0.40
CA ALA A 118 -1.27 -6.39 -0.98
C ALA A 118 -1.54 -4.98 -1.56
N GLU A 119 -2.05 -4.07 -0.73
CA GLU A 119 -2.48 -2.73 -1.11
C GLU A 119 -1.89 -1.67 -0.13
N PRO A 120 -0.63 -1.25 -0.31
CA PRO A 120 0.08 -0.43 0.68
C PRO A 120 -0.51 0.96 0.94
N TRP A 121 -1.30 1.51 0.01
CA TRP A 121 -2.03 2.77 0.21
C TRP A 121 -3.03 2.70 1.38
N ARG A 122 -3.44 1.51 1.83
CA ARG A 122 -4.27 1.32 3.03
C ARG A 122 -3.62 1.88 4.30
N LEU A 123 -2.30 1.96 4.33
CA LEU A 123 -1.55 2.50 5.47
C LEU A 123 -1.58 4.04 5.53
N THR A 124 -1.99 4.72 4.45
CA THR A 124 -2.00 6.19 4.35
C THR A 124 -3.40 6.79 4.49
N ARG A 125 -4.34 6.04 5.07
CA ARG A 125 -5.71 6.50 5.30
C ARG A 125 -5.77 7.83 6.02
N PHE A 126 -6.78 8.63 5.65
CA PHE A 126 -7.09 9.86 6.36
C PHE A 126 -8.60 10.01 6.57
N LEU A 127 -8.94 10.87 7.52
CA LEU A 127 -10.31 11.24 7.85
C LEU A 127 -10.43 12.76 7.72
N LEU A 128 -11.51 13.22 7.11
CA LEU A 128 -11.82 14.63 6.98
C LEU A 128 -13.20 14.90 7.55
N LEU A 129 -13.29 15.77 8.55
CA LEU A 129 -14.56 16.28 9.07
C LEU A 129 -14.76 17.67 8.47
N VAL A 130 -15.95 17.95 7.96
CA VAL A 130 -16.30 19.26 7.38
C VAL A 130 -17.65 19.70 7.88
N HIS A 131 -17.79 20.98 8.17
CA HIS A 131 -19.06 21.68 8.20
C HIS A 131 -18.94 22.88 7.24
N GLY A 132 -19.86 22.96 6.28
CA GLY A 132 -19.94 24.07 5.32
C GLY A 132 -21.17 24.93 5.58
N ASP A 133 -20.96 26.19 5.98
CA ASP A 133 -21.99 27.21 5.92
C ASP A 133 -22.09 27.70 4.47
N LEU A 134 -22.99 27.07 3.71
CA LEU A 134 -23.19 27.36 2.29
C LEU A 134 -23.84 28.74 2.05
N LYS A 135 -24.41 29.38 3.09
CA LYS A 135 -24.99 30.72 2.96
C LYS A 135 -23.91 31.78 2.94
N HIS A 136 -22.92 31.64 3.83
CA HIS A 136 -21.81 32.58 3.96
C HIS A 136 -20.51 32.10 3.31
N TYR A 137 -20.54 30.93 2.65
CA TYR A 137 -19.38 30.26 2.06
C TYR A 137 -18.21 30.09 3.05
N LYS A 138 -18.53 29.71 4.30
CA LYS A 138 -17.53 29.46 5.35
C LYS A 138 -17.42 27.97 5.64
N PHE A 139 -16.21 27.43 5.54
CA PHE A 139 -15.94 26.01 5.77
C PHE A 139 -15.08 25.84 7.02
N HIS A 140 -15.57 25.04 7.95
CA HIS A 140 -14.81 24.53 9.08
C HIS A 140 -14.42 23.09 8.76
N TYR A 141 -13.14 22.76 8.82
CA TYR A 141 -12.67 21.41 8.54
C TYR A 141 -11.58 20.97 9.51
N TRP A 142 -11.46 19.66 9.67
CA TRP A 142 -10.45 19.04 10.52
C TRP A 142 -9.96 17.74 9.89
N PHE A 143 -8.65 17.66 9.64
CA PHE A 143 -7.99 16.45 9.16
C PHE A 143 -7.52 15.58 10.30
N ALA A 144 -7.59 14.30 10.06
CA ALA A 144 -7.09 13.27 10.94
C ALA A 144 -6.28 12.26 10.11
N PHE A 145 -5.08 11.95 10.60
CA PHE A 145 -4.17 10.96 9.99
C PHE A 145 -3.92 9.83 11.00
N PRO A 146 -4.78 8.79 11.01
CA PRO A 146 -4.68 7.68 11.94
C PRO A 146 -3.31 7.01 11.86
N ALA A 147 -2.57 7.08 12.97
CA ALA A 147 -1.30 6.40 13.12
C ALA A 147 -1.33 5.55 14.38
N LEU A 148 -1.05 4.27 14.20
CA LEU A 148 -1.05 3.32 15.29
C LEU A 148 0.17 3.55 16.20
N LYS A 149 0.00 3.21 17.48
CA LYS A 149 1.06 3.32 18.49
C LYS A 149 1.55 1.91 18.80
N PRO A 150 2.84 1.60 18.57
CA PRO A 150 3.40 0.31 18.99
C PRO A 150 3.46 0.20 20.53
N PRO A 151 3.52 -1.02 21.10
CA PRO A 151 3.61 -1.24 22.54
C PRO A 151 4.88 -0.63 23.16
N ARG A 152 5.97 -0.58 22.39
CA ARG A 152 7.21 0.15 22.71
C ARG A 152 7.58 1.05 21.53
N PRO A 153 8.25 2.19 21.77
CA PRO A 153 8.62 3.09 20.67
C PRO A 153 9.57 2.39 19.68
N PHE A 154 9.51 2.82 18.42
CA PHE A 154 10.57 2.51 17.44
C PHE A 154 11.84 3.27 17.83
N THR A 155 12.99 2.62 17.71
CA THR A 155 14.28 3.25 18.00
C THR A 155 15.21 3.16 16.82
N LEU A 156 16.18 4.06 16.76
CA LEU A 156 17.21 4.09 15.73
C LEU A 156 18.45 3.34 16.20
N SER A 157 18.94 2.40 15.40
CA SER A 157 20.19 1.69 15.70
C SER A 157 21.41 2.59 15.49
N ALA A 158 21.30 3.56 14.59
CA ALA A 158 22.32 4.54 14.25
C ALA A 158 21.65 5.85 13.79
N PRO A 159 22.37 7.00 13.80
CA PRO A 159 21.82 8.24 13.27
C PRO A 159 21.37 8.11 11.80
N PRO A 160 20.23 8.72 11.42
CA PRO A 160 19.78 8.72 10.02
C PRO A 160 20.84 9.41 9.16
N THR A 161 21.19 8.79 8.04
CA THR A 161 22.31 9.23 7.19
C THR A 161 21.79 9.51 5.77
N PRO A 162 22.22 10.61 5.12
CA PRO A 162 21.91 10.85 3.71
C PRO A 162 22.32 9.66 2.83
N LEU A 163 21.50 9.29 1.85
CA LEU A 163 21.77 8.15 0.97
C LEU A 163 23.13 8.26 0.25
N ALA A 164 23.50 9.47 -0.16
CA ALA A 164 24.78 9.78 -0.80
C ALA A 164 26.01 9.52 0.10
N GLU A 165 25.84 9.60 1.42
CA GLU A 165 26.90 9.36 2.40
C GLU A 165 26.89 7.92 2.91
N ALA A 166 25.70 7.29 2.93
CA ALA A 166 25.52 5.96 3.49
C ALA A 166 25.94 4.81 2.57
N LEU A 167 25.92 5.00 1.24
CA LEU A 167 26.18 3.95 0.26
C LEU A 167 27.14 4.38 -0.85
N PRO A 168 27.85 3.44 -1.51
CA PRO A 168 28.72 3.75 -2.63
C PRO A 168 27.97 4.41 -3.80
N PRO A 169 28.63 5.27 -4.61
CA PRO A 169 27.97 5.95 -5.74
C PRO A 169 27.25 4.99 -6.71
N ALA A 170 27.86 3.84 -7.01
CA ALA A 170 27.25 2.82 -7.86
C ALA A 170 25.92 2.28 -7.29
N ALA A 171 25.84 2.07 -5.98
CA ALA A 171 24.61 1.65 -5.31
C ALA A 171 23.54 2.74 -5.36
N VAL A 172 23.94 4.00 -5.15
CA VAL A 172 23.05 5.17 -5.22
C VAL A 172 22.42 5.29 -6.61
N GLU A 173 23.20 5.08 -7.67
CA GLU A 173 22.71 5.09 -9.06
C GLU A 173 21.69 3.97 -9.31
N LEU A 174 22.00 2.73 -8.91
CA LEU A 174 21.10 1.58 -9.06
C LEU A 174 19.79 1.75 -8.26
N ILE A 175 19.88 2.19 -7.01
CA ILE A 175 18.71 2.52 -6.18
C ILE A 175 17.88 3.63 -6.83
N SER A 176 18.53 4.69 -7.33
CA SER A 176 17.83 5.79 -7.99
C SER A 176 17.09 5.34 -9.24
N ALA A 177 17.71 4.47 -10.06
CA ALA A 177 17.09 3.88 -11.24
C ALA A 177 15.89 2.99 -10.86
N ALA A 178 16.04 2.10 -9.89
CA ALA A 178 14.98 1.21 -9.42
C ALA A 178 13.78 1.98 -8.83
N CYS A 179 14.04 3.04 -8.06
CA CYS A 179 13.01 3.93 -7.52
C CYS A 179 12.29 4.71 -8.63
N THR A 180 13.03 5.18 -9.64
CA THR A 180 12.46 5.90 -10.78
C THR A 180 11.54 4.98 -11.58
N ALA A 181 11.97 3.75 -11.86
CA ALA A 181 11.15 2.77 -12.57
C ALA A 181 9.86 2.39 -11.79
N TRP A 182 9.93 2.34 -10.45
CA TRP A 182 8.75 2.12 -9.61
C TRP A 182 7.76 3.30 -9.66
N ARG A 183 8.29 4.53 -9.58
CA ARG A 183 7.47 5.76 -9.52
C ARG A 183 6.90 6.16 -10.86
N TYR A 184 7.65 5.91 -11.93
CA TYR A 184 7.31 6.30 -13.30
C TYR A 184 7.46 5.08 -14.20
N PRO A 185 6.57 4.08 -14.07
CA PRO A 185 6.65 2.89 -14.88
C PRO A 185 6.49 3.24 -16.37
N PRO A 186 7.26 2.60 -17.26
CA PRO A 186 7.10 2.81 -18.70
C PRO A 186 5.68 2.42 -19.15
N ALA A 187 5.17 3.12 -20.16
CA ALA A 187 3.82 2.90 -20.68
C ALA A 187 3.61 1.42 -21.06
N GLY A 188 2.59 0.78 -20.50
CA GLY A 188 2.27 -0.63 -20.74
C GLY A 188 2.78 -1.63 -19.68
N ALA A 189 3.53 -1.18 -18.67
CA ALA A 189 3.82 -2.03 -17.51
C ALA A 189 2.53 -2.34 -16.72
N PRO A 190 2.33 -3.57 -16.22
CA PRO A 190 1.17 -3.89 -15.40
C PRO A 190 1.18 -2.99 -14.15
N ALA A 191 0.07 -2.29 -13.91
CA ALA A 191 -0.14 -1.60 -12.64
C ALA A 191 0.06 -2.61 -11.51
N SER A 192 0.61 -2.17 -10.37
CA SER A 192 0.83 -3.01 -9.18
C SER A 192 -0.49 -3.67 -8.77
N SER A 193 -0.75 -4.85 -9.31
CA SER A 193 -2.04 -5.51 -9.20
C SER A 193 -2.00 -6.34 -7.91
N PRO A 194 -2.92 -6.14 -6.97
CA PRO A 194 -3.04 -7.05 -5.85
C PRO A 194 -3.44 -8.44 -6.37
N PRO A 195 -3.03 -9.55 -5.72
CA PRO A 195 -3.55 -10.87 -6.04
C PRO A 195 -5.08 -10.90 -5.85
N PRO A 196 -5.81 -11.77 -6.59
CA PRO A 196 -7.27 -11.81 -6.50
C PRO A 196 -7.75 -12.09 -5.06
N ALA A 197 -8.79 -11.37 -4.65
CA ALA A 197 -9.42 -11.50 -3.33
C ALA A 197 -9.86 -12.96 -3.11
N ALA A 198 -9.51 -13.52 -1.95
CA ALA A 198 -9.98 -14.83 -1.53
C ALA A 198 -11.52 -14.85 -1.52
N ALA A 199 -12.11 -15.81 -2.22
CA ALA A 199 -13.56 -16.01 -2.24
C ALA A 199 -14.06 -16.42 -0.86
N ASP A 200 -15.03 -15.68 -0.34
CA ASP A 200 -15.79 -16.04 0.86
C ASP A 200 -16.55 -17.35 0.61
N SER A 201 -16.13 -18.42 1.29
CA SER A 201 -16.88 -19.67 1.35
C SER A 201 -17.71 -19.68 2.64
N SER A 202 -18.97 -19.29 2.53
CA SER A 202 -19.99 -19.60 3.55
C SER A 202 -21.03 -20.52 2.92
N THR A 203 -20.86 -21.82 3.16
CA THR A 203 -21.85 -22.84 2.83
C THR A 203 -22.67 -23.12 4.09
N THR A 204 -23.94 -22.69 4.11
CA THR A 204 -24.92 -23.12 5.11
C THR A 204 -25.79 -24.22 4.49
N PRO A 205 -26.03 -25.37 5.14
CA PRO A 205 -26.82 -26.44 4.56
C PRO A 205 -28.33 -26.18 4.69
N ALA A 206 -29.06 -26.59 3.66
CA ALA A 206 -30.49 -26.45 3.49
C ALA A 206 -31.31 -27.39 4.40
N ALA A 207 -32.43 -26.89 4.93
CA ALA A 207 -33.46 -27.68 5.60
C ALA A 207 -34.71 -27.83 4.71
N ALA A 208 -35.32 -29.01 4.76
CA ALA A 208 -36.41 -29.53 3.92
C ALA A 208 -37.80 -28.88 4.18
N PRO A 209 -38.82 -29.10 3.31
CA PRO A 209 -39.95 -28.18 3.12
C PRO A 209 -41.23 -28.61 3.85
N GLN A 210 -42.12 -27.65 4.13
CA GLN A 210 -43.54 -27.88 4.49
C GLN A 210 -44.47 -26.77 3.92
N PRO A 211 -45.80 -27.02 3.78
CA PRO A 211 -46.58 -26.56 2.62
C PRO A 211 -47.52 -25.35 2.86
N THR A 212 -47.66 -24.57 1.78
CA THR A 212 -48.77 -23.73 1.24
C THR A 212 -49.94 -23.22 2.13
N ALA A 213 -50.14 -21.89 2.16
CA ALA A 213 -51.42 -21.15 2.03
C ALA A 213 -51.17 -19.62 1.79
N PRO A 214 -52.14 -18.83 1.27
CA PRO A 214 -51.89 -17.77 0.27
C PRO A 214 -51.67 -16.33 0.79
N ALA A 215 -51.08 -15.51 -0.10
CA ALA A 215 -50.59 -14.14 0.08
C ALA A 215 -51.66 -13.02 0.12
N PRO A 216 -51.27 -11.82 0.60
CA PRO A 216 -51.70 -10.54 0.04
C PRO A 216 -50.50 -9.71 -0.50
N PRO A 217 -50.73 -8.67 -1.32
CA PRO A 217 -49.73 -8.13 -2.21
C PRO A 217 -48.81 -7.12 -1.51
N SER A 218 -47.50 -7.31 -1.61
CA SER A 218 -46.52 -6.28 -1.26
C SER A 218 -45.49 -6.17 -2.36
N SER A 219 -45.48 -5.00 -2.99
CA SER A 219 -44.49 -4.49 -3.92
C SER A 219 -43.06 -4.74 -3.42
N ALA A 220 -42.35 -5.65 -4.09
CA ALA A 220 -40.91 -5.86 -3.90
C ALA A 220 -40.12 -4.76 -4.61
N PRO A 221 -39.05 -4.22 -4.00
CA PRO A 221 -38.07 -3.39 -4.71
C PRO A 221 -37.22 -4.28 -5.63
N PRO A 222 -36.71 -3.76 -6.76
CA PRO A 222 -35.90 -4.55 -7.67
C PRO A 222 -34.56 -4.89 -7.03
N SER A 223 -34.27 -6.19 -7.03
CA SER A 223 -32.99 -6.84 -6.75
C SER A 223 -31.81 -6.08 -7.38
N SER A 224 -30.85 -5.68 -6.55
CA SER A 224 -29.55 -5.16 -6.97
C SER A 224 -28.77 -6.25 -7.69
N ARG A 225 -28.67 -6.13 -9.02
CA ARG A 225 -27.73 -6.91 -9.81
C ARG A 225 -26.32 -6.54 -9.40
N SER A 226 -25.57 -7.52 -8.92
CA SER A 226 -24.12 -7.45 -8.73
C SER A 226 -23.44 -7.36 -10.10
N SER A 227 -23.18 -6.14 -10.56
CA SER A 227 -22.20 -5.90 -11.62
C SER A 227 -20.86 -5.55 -10.97
N SER A 228 -19.83 -6.35 -11.25
CA SER A 228 -18.43 -6.23 -10.80
C SER A 228 -17.72 -5.01 -11.44
N SER A 229 -18.26 -3.81 -11.22
CA SER A 229 -17.65 -2.53 -11.55
C SER A 229 -16.91 -2.02 -10.32
N SER A 230 -15.58 -2.14 -10.29
CA SER A 230 -14.77 -1.56 -9.21
C SER A 230 -15.06 -0.06 -9.06
N ARG A 231 -15.32 0.39 -7.82
CA ARG A 231 -15.65 1.79 -7.50
C ARG A 231 -14.54 2.74 -8.01
N PRO A 232 -14.86 3.94 -8.54
CA PRO A 232 -13.89 4.91 -9.08
C PRO A 232 -12.66 5.15 -8.20
N HIS A 233 -12.87 5.29 -6.88
CA HIS A 233 -11.78 5.49 -5.91
C HIS A 233 -10.81 4.30 -5.86
N ALA A 234 -11.32 3.07 -5.94
CA ALA A 234 -10.47 1.87 -5.95
C ALA A 234 -9.61 1.81 -7.21
N LYS A 235 -10.14 2.22 -8.38
CA LYS A 235 -9.39 2.24 -9.64
C LYS A 235 -8.18 3.18 -9.56
N VAL A 236 -8.35 4.40 -9.06
CA VAL A 236 -7.23 5.36 -8.93
C VAL A 236 -6.17 4.85 -7.96
N LEU A 237 -6.57 4.26 -6.83
CA LEU A 237 -5.63 3.69 -5.87
C LEU A 237 -4.75 2.60 -6.49
N THR A 238 -5.32 1.75 -7.36
CA THR A 238 -4.57 0.69 -8.05
C THR A 238 -3.70 1.18 -9.21
N ARG A 239 -4.02 2.34 -9.82
CA ARG A 239 -3.27 2.90 -10.95
C ARG A 239 -2.08 3.74 -10.50
N SER A 240 -2.18 4.42 -9.36
CA SER A 240 -1.07 5.19 -8.80
C SER A 240 -0.02 4.26 -8.18
N PRO A 241 1.29 4.57 -8.31
CA PRO A 241 2.32 3.79 -7.67
C PRO A 241 2.15 3.79 -6.16
N ALA A 242 2.33 2.63 -5.52
CA ALA A 242 2.21 2.53 -4.07
C ALA A 242 3.29 3.38 -3.35
N PRO A 243 2.96 4.03 -2.22
CA PRO A 243 3.90 4.88 -1.49
C PRO A 243 4.95 4.12 -0.68
N PHE A 244 4.78 2.80 -0.57
CA PHE A 244 5.70 1.89 0.11
C PHE A 244 6.00 0.70 -0.80
N TRP A 245 7.28 0.34 -0.92
CA TRP A 245 7.73 -0.80 -1.70
C TRP A 245 9.06 -1.33 -1.14
N LEU A 246 9.55 -2.45 -1.68
CA LEU A 246 10.80 -3.06 -1.28
C LEU A 246 11.84 -2.90 -2.38
N LEU A 247 13.09 -2.69 -1.99
CA LEU A 247 14.25 -2.97 -2.84
C LEU A 247 14.94 -4.23 -2.35
N SER A 248 15.45 -5.05 -3.26
CA SER A 248 16.31 -6.17 -2.96
C SER A 248 17.65 -6.06 -3.67
N SER A 249 18.69 -6.66 -3.09
CA SER A 249 20.00 -6.84 -3.72
C SER A 249 20.70 -8.07 -3.11
N PRO A 250 21.52 -8.81 -3.88
CA PRO A 250 22.40 -9.83 -3.31
C PRO A 250 23.54 -9.25 -2.47
N GLN A 251 23.79 -7.93 -2.55
CA GLN A 251 24.85 -7.25 -1.81
C GLN A 251 24.28 -6.37 -0.67
N PRO A 252 24.90 -6.36 0.52
CA PRO A 252 24.42 -5.55 1.65
C PRO A 252 24.48 -4.04 1.39
N ASP A 253 25.41 -3.61 0.53
CA ASP A 253 25.59 -2.22 0.14
C ASP A 253 24.77 -1.82 -1.08
N PHE A 254 23.98 -2.74 -1.65
CA PHE A 254 23.16 -2.51 -2.85
C PHE A 254 23.97 -2.09 -4.10
N SER A 255 25.26 -2.45 -4.16
CA SER A 255 26.15 -2.10 -5.28
C SER A 255 25.89 -2.86 -6.59
N ARG A 256 25.05 -3.91 -6.57
CA ARG A 256 24.70 -4.74 -7.73
C ARG A 256 23.25 -5.24 -7.66
N ASP A 257 22.67 -5.51 -8.82
CA ASP A 257 21.36 -6.17 -9.00
C ASP A 257 20.25 -5.65 -8.06
N VAL A 258 20.00 -4.34 -8.09
CA VAL A 258 18.93 -3.72 -7.30
C VAL A 258 17.59 -3.87 -8.04
N GLN A 259 16.60 -4.48 -7.38
CA GLN A 259 15.27 -4.69 -7.94
C GLN A 259 14.16 -4.14 -7.04
N SER A 260 13.10 -3.60 -7.65
CA SER A 260 11.91 -3.10 -6.94
C SER A 260 10.81 -4.17 -6.86
N HIS A 261 10.17 -4.29 -5.69
CA HIS A 261 9.12 -5.27 -5.44
C HIS A 261 7.96 -4.67 -4.62
N PRO A 262 6.72 -5.14 -4.82
CA PRO A 262 5.62 -4.84 -3.91
C PRO A 262 5.88 -5.43 -2.51
N LEU A 263 5.19 -4.90 -1.50
CA LEU A 263 5.34 -5.38 -0.11
C LEU A 263 4.96 -6.86 0.05
N SER A 264 3.99 -7.34 -0.74
CA SER A 264 3.56 -8.74 -0.77
C SER A 264 4.66 -9.75 -1.09
N HIS A 265 5.78 -9.32 -1.69
CA HIS A 265 6.91 -10.19 -2.00
C HIS A 265 7.86 -10.41 -0.81
N TRP A 266 7.60 -9.79 0.34
CA TRP A 266 8.45 -9.89 1.53
C TRP A 266 8.83 -11.34 1.90
N GLY A 267 7.84 -12.23 1.96
CA GLY A 267 8.06 -13.63 2.33
C GLY A 267 8.98 -14.37 1.36
N ALA A 268 8.78 -14.17 0.05
CA ALA A 268 9.61 -14.78 -0.99
C ALA A 268 11.06 -14.26 -0.95
N LEU A 269 11.23 -12.95 -0.79
CA LEU A 269 12.53 -12.30 -0.68
C LEU A 269 13.34 -12.81 0.53
N ARG A 270 12.67 -13.06 1.65
CA ARG A 270 13.32 -13.60 2.87
C ARG A 270 13.65 -15.08 2.77
N ALA A 271 12.86 -15.86 2.03
CA ALA A 271 13.09 -17.28 1.83
C ALA A 271 14.18 -17.57 0.77
N GLY A 272 14.78 -16.55 0.14
CA GLY A 272 15.73 -16.73 -0.97
C GLY A 272 15.08 -17.21 -2.26
N GLY A 273 13.75 -17.16 -2.36
CA GLY A 273 12.99 -17.74 -3.47
C GLY A 273 13.06 -16.93 -4.76
N ASN A 274 13.09 -17.64 -5.89
CA ASN A 274 12.99 -17.03 -7.22
C ASN A 274 11.58 -16.45 -7.43
N ILE A 275 11.45 -15.12 -7.44
CA ILE A 275 10.17 -14.40 -7.53
C ILE A 275 9.42 -14.72 -8.83
N ALA A 276 10.13 -15.15 -9.88
CA ALA A 276 9.54 -15.56 -11.16
C ALA A 276 8.70 -16.86 -11.06
N ALA A 277 9.01 -17.75 -10.12
CA ALA A 277 8.30 -19.03 -9.94
C ALA A 277 7.04 -18.89 -9.06
N ALA A 278 7.02 -17.92 -8.14
CA ALA A 278 5.88 -17.70 -7.24
C ALA A 278 4.64 -17.15 -7.98
N ALA A 279 4.84 -16.44 -9.10
CA ALA A 279 3.76 -15.95 -9.95
C ALA A 279 3.12 -17.05 -10.82
N THR A 280 3.87 -18.11 -11.15
CA THR A 280 3.44 -19.20 -12.05
C THR A 280 2.97 -20.45 -11.31
N ALA A 281 3.44 -20.69 -10.08
CA ALA A 281 3.09 -21.90 -9.31
C ALA A 281 1.67 -21.92 -8.69
N ARG A 282 0.83 -20.90 -8.94
CA ARG A 282 -0.57 -20.86 -8.50
C ARG A 282 -1.60 -21.11 -9.62
N GLU A 283 -1.14 -21.32 -10.86
CA GLU A 283 -1.99 -21.61 -12.03
C GLU A 283 -2.05 -23.10 -12.40
N ALA A 284 -1.73 -24.03 -11.50
CA ALA A 284 -1.99 -25.45 -11.76
C ALA A 284 -3.45 -25.79 -11.42
N PRO A 285 -4.30 -26.19 -12.39
CA PRO A 285 -5.61 -26.72 -12.09
C PRO A 285 -5.47 -28.16 -11.60
N SER A 286 -6.18 -28.46 -10.52
CA SER A 286 -6.41 -29.83 -10.07
C SER A 286 -7.13 -30.65 -11.15
N GLU A 287 -6.63 -31.86 -11.30
CA GLU A 287 -7.01 -33.01 -12.13
C GLU A 287 -8.42 -33.06 -12.76
N THR A 288 -8.49 -33.60 -13.98
CA THR A 288 -9.56 -34.55 -14.33
C THR A 288 -8.97 -35.66 -15.18
N LEU A 289 -8.81 -36.83 -14.55
CA LEU A 289 -8.53 -38.11 -15.19
C LEU A 289 -9.72 -38.49 -16.07
N SER A 290 -9.49 -38.63 -17.37
CA SER A 290 -10.40 -39.35 -18.26
C SER A 290 -9.62 -40.45 -18.99
N GLN A 291 -9.99 -41.70 -18.69
CA GLN A 291 -9.61 -42.92 -19.40
C GLN A 291 -9.80 -42.72 -20.91
N GLN A 292 -8.70 -42.63 -21.67
CA GLN A 292 -8.59 -43.04 -23.07
C GLN A 292 -7.17 -42.71 -23.56
N GLN A 293 -6.22 -43.59 -23.25
CA GLN A 293 -4.95 -43.76 -23.97
C GLN A 293 -4.18 -44.93 -23.33
N GLN A 294 -4.83 -46.09 -23.29
CA GLN A 294 -4.16 -47.38 -23.24
C GLN A 294 -4.37 -47.98 -24.63
N ASP A 295 -3.43 -47.71 -25.52
CA ASP A 295 -3.11 -48.51 -26.71
C ASP A 295 -2.10 -47.73 -27.55
N GLN A 296 -0.86 -47.72 -27.05
CA GLN A 296 0.39 -47.56 -27.80
C GLN A 296 1.57 -47.60 -26.81
N GLN A 297 1.67 -48.72 -26.10
CA GLN A 297 2.90 -49.18 -25.48
C GLN A 297 3.13 -50.61 -25.94
N GLN A 298 3.79 -50.76 -27.08
CA GLN A 298 4.58 -51.93 -27.43
C GLN A 298 5.30 -51.61 -28.72
N GLU A 299 6.44 -50.95 -28.59
CA GLU A 299 7.64 -51.21 -29.38
C GLU A 299 8.70 -50.17 -28.96
N GLN A 300 9.93 -50.66 -28.76
CA GLN A 300 11.17 -49.91 -28.54
C GLN A 300 11.60 -49.63 -27.08
N GLU A 301 11.69 -50.69 -26.27
CA GLU A 301 12.91 -50.92 -25.49
C GLU A 301 13.69 -52.04 -26.20
N PRO A 302 14.88 -51.76 -26.77
CA PRO A 302 16.07 -51.70 -25.93
C PRO A 302 17.16 -50.78 -26.51
N GLN A 303 17.25 -49.52 -26.07
CA GLN A 303 18.45 -48.70 -26.34
C GLN A 303 18.78 -47.67 -25.25
N GLN A 304 18.10 -47.69 -24.09
CA GLN A 304 18.35 -46.76 -22.98
C GLN A 304 19.25 -47.31 -21.85
N GLN A 305 20.00 -48.39 -22.08
CA GLN A 305 20.96 -48.92 -21.08
C GLN A 305 22.43 -48.52 -21.31
N GLN A 306 22.75 -47.65 -22.26
CA GLN A 306 24.14 -47.25 -22.54
C GLN A 306 24.46 -45.76 -22.41
N GLN A 307 23.59 -44.95 -21.78
CA GLN A 307 23.88 -43.54 -21.46
C GLN A 307 23.88 -43.20 -19.96
N GLN A 308 23.86 -44.20 -19.08
CA GLN A 308 23.86 -43.98 -17.61
C GLN A 308 25.26 -44.03 -16.95
N GLN A 309 26.34 -43.87 -17.71
CA GLN A 309 27.69 -43.68 -17.15
C GLN A 309 28.33 -42.41 -17.71
N GLN A 310 27.73 -41.27 -17.38
CA GLN A 310 28.39 -39.95 -17.35
C GLN A 310 27.52 -38.96 -16.54
N GLN A 311 27.16 -39.33 -15.31
CA GLN A 311 26.73 -38.35 -14.31
C GLN A 311 27.93 -38.04 -13.41
N GLY A 312 28.52 -36.87 -13.64
CA GLY A 312 29.45 -36.26 -12.69
C GLY A 312 28.74 -35.94 -11.37
N PRO A 313 29.49 -35.81 -10.26
CA PRO A 313 28.90 -35.69 -8.94
C PRO A 313 28.22 -34.33 -8.77
N GLY A 314 27.00 -34.36 -8.24
CA GLY A 314 26.43 -33.28 -7.42
C GLY A 314 26.13 -31.97 -8.13
N ALA A 315 24.91 -31.84 -8.64
CA ALA A 315 24.20 -30.57 -8.49
C ALA A 315 23.90 -30.38 -7.00
N GLU A 316 24.92 -30.00 -6.23
CA GLU A 316 24.73 -29.44 -4.90
C GLU A 316 23.75 -28.28 -5.05
N GLY A 317 22.64 -28.34 -4.30
CA GLY A 317 21.61 -27.33 -4.33
C GLY A 317 22.25 -25.96 -4.22
N ALA A 318 22.06 -25.12 -5.24
CA ALA A 318 22.52 -23.75 -5.23
C ALA A 318 21.90 -23.08 -4.00
N GLN A 319 22.68 -22.94 -2.94
CA GLN A 319 22.31 -22.19 -1.75
C GLN A 319 22.13 -20.75 -2.22
N GLN A 320 20.88 -20.36 -2.49
CA GLN A 320 20.54 -18.99 -2.85
C GLN A 320 20.98 -18.10 -1.69
N LEU A 321 21.98 -17.24 -1.98
CA LEU A 321 22.51 -16.29 -1.02
C LEU A 321 21.36 -15.41 -0.49
N PRO A 322 21.36 -15.07 0.81
CA PRO A 322 20.29 -14.26 1.39
C PRO A 322 20.24 -12.89 0.72
N LEU A 323 19.09 -12.53 0.16
CA LEU A 323 18.87 -11.20 -0.38
C LEU A 323 18.77 -10.17 0.75
N HIS A 324 19.44 -9.04 0.57
CA HIS A 324 19.29 -7.87 1.42
C HIS A 324 18.07 -7.07 0.97
N VAL A 325 17.17 -6.79 1.91
CA VAL A 325 15.90 -6.09 1.64
C VAL A 325 15.88 -4.74 2.33
N LEU A 326 15.42 -3.72 1.61
CA LEU A 326 15.28 -2.34 2.06
C LEU A 326 13.84 -1.90 1.85
N LEU A 327 13.16 -1.45 2.91
CA LEU A 327 11.84 -0.81 2.77
C LEU A 327 12.03 0.60 2.23
N VAL A 328 11.36 0.95 1.14
CA VAL A 328 11.35 2.32 0.60
C VAL A 328 10.00 2.96 0.86
N PHE A 329 10.05 4.23 1.26
CA PHE A 329 8.89 5.06 1.53
C PHE A 329 9.04 6.41 0.83
N SER A 330 8.00 6.83 0.12
CA SER A 330 7.89 8.19 -0.42
C SER A 330 7.68 9.22 0.68
N ASP A 331 8.78 9.86 1.10
CA ASP A 331 8.82 10.70 2.30
C ASP A 331 8.38 12.14 2.02
N ALA A 332 7.25 12.53 2.61
CA ALA A 332 6.72 13.90 2.53
C ALA A 332 7.45 14.90 3.46
N SER A 333 8.38 14.43 4.30
CA SER A 333 9.11 15.27 5.25
C SER A 333 10.22 16.05 4.56
N HIS A 334 10.46 17.27 5.03
CA HIS A 334 11.63 18.07 4.69
C HIS A 334 12.74 17.98 5.75
N GLN A 335 12.47 17.29 6.87
CA GLN A 335 13.35 17.26 8.03
C GLN A 335 14.49 16.25 7.83
N PRO A 336 15.77 16.60 8.07
CA PRO A 336 16.90 15.73 7.74
C PRO A 336 16.93 14.40 8.52
N ALA A 337 16.40 14.38 9.75
CA ALA A 337 16.45 13.21 10.63
C ALA A 337 15.08 12.61 10.98
N HIS A 338 13.98 13.20 10.48
CA HIS A 338 12.63 12.82 10.89
C HIS A 338 11.78 12.48 9.66
N PRO A 339 11.44 11.20 9.44
CA PRO A 339 10.58 10.78 8.34
C PRO A 339 9.15 11.28 8.54
N ALA A 340 8.37 11.33 7.46
CA ALA A 340 6.97 11.73 7.53
C ALA A 340 6.11 10.71 8.28
N TRP A 341 4.98 11.22 8.78
CA TRP A 341 4.00 10.52 9.61
C TRP A 341 3.57 9.15 9.08
N GLN A 342 3.45 9.00 7.77
CA GLN A 342 2.93 7.80 7.12
C GLN A 342 3.82 6.56 7.38
N LEU A 343 5.12 6.75 7.62
CA LEU A 343 6.03 5.63 7.90
C LEU A 343 5.61 4.85 9.15
N ARG A 344 4.93 5.47 10.12
CA ARG A 344 4.51 4.84 11.38
C ARG A 344 3.70 3.57 11.16
N ASN A 345 2.74 3.60 10.24
CA ASN A 345 1.84 2.47 9.99
C ASN A 345 2.59 1.34 9.26
N ALA A 346 3.51 1.68 8.36
CA ALA A 346 4.35 0.69 7.68
C ALA A 346 5.31 -0.03 8.64
N LEU A 347 5.95 0.69 9.57
CA LEU A 347 6.82 0.08 10.59
C LEU A 347 6.05 -0.84 11.53
N LEU A 348 4.84 -0.45 11.93
CA LEU A 348 3.99 -1.32 12.75
C LEU A 348 3.56 -2.57 11.99
N MET A 349 3.20 -2.43 10.71
CA MET A 349 2.85 -3.55 9.85
C MET A 349 4.02 -4.53 9.71
N ALA A 350 5.24 -4.02 9.49
CA ALA A 350 6.46 -4.81 9.48
C ALA A 350 6.68 -5.55 10.81
N ALA A 351 6.53 -4.86 11.95
CA ALA A 351 6.68 -5.49 13.26
C ALA A 351 5.64 -6.61 13.50
N ALA A 352 4.38 -6.37 13.11
CA ALA A 352 3.27 -7.29 13.38
C ALA A 352 3.25 -8.51 12.44
N ARG A 353 3.48 -8.29 11.14
CA ARG A 353 3.35 -9.33 10.11
C ARG A 353 4.68 -9.98 9.76
N TRP A 354 5.68 -9.15 9.49
CA TRP A 354 7.01 -9.64 9.09
C TRP A 354 7.82 -10.13 10.29
N ARG A 355 7.42 -9.75 11.51
CA ARG A 355 8.03 -10.18 12.79
C ARG A 355 9.54 -9.98 12.81
N VAL A 356 10.00 -8.91 12.17
CA VAL A 356 11.41 -8.50 12.18
C VAL A 356 11.68 -7.56 13.34
N GLY A 357 12.77 -7.79 14.06
CA GLY A 357 13.23 -6.89 15.12
C GLY A 357 13.98 -5.66 14.59
N ARG A 358 14.37 -5.66 13.32
CA ARG A 358 15.13 -4.59 12.68
C ARG A 358 14.81 -4.48 11.20
N LEU A 359 14.71 -3.25 10.71
CA LEU A 359 14.40 -2.95 9.32
C LEU A 359 15.23 -1.76 8.83
N ARG A 360 15.87 -1.92 7.66
CA ARG A 360 16.45 -0.80 6.93
C ARG A 360 15.36 -0.10 6.13
N VAL A 361 15.31 1.23 6.23
CA VAL A 361 14.31 2.07 5.58
C VAL A 361 15.00 3.18 4.79
N LEU A 362 14.60 3.35 3.54
CA LEU A 362 14.94 4.49 2.70
C LEU A 362 13.76 5.45 2.63
N CYS A 363 13.93 6.62 3.23
CA CYS A 363 13.00 7.74 3.12
C CYS A 363 13.35 8.51 1.84
N LEU A 364 12.66 8.19 0.74
CA LEU A 364 12.90 8.76 -0.56
C LEU A 364 12.36 10.19 -0.62
N ARG A 365 13.23 11.13 -0.99
CA ARG A 365 12.88 12.52 -1.30
C ARG A 365 13.35 12.83 -2.71
N GLU A 366 12.71 13.79 -3.34
CA GLU A 366 12.96 14.12 -4.75
C GLU A 366 13.72 15.42 -4.90
N SER A 367 14.40 15.59 -6.03
CA SER A 367 15.01 16.87 -6.37
C SER A 367 13.98 17.78 -7.03
N SER A 368 13.89 19.04 -6.57
CA SER A 368 13.06 20.07 -7.23
C SER A 368 13.48 20.34 -8.68
N ARG A 369 14.75 20.14 -9.01
CA ARG A 369 15.32 20.35 -10.35
C ARG A 369 15.45 19.08 -11.17
N GLY A 370 15.24 17.91 -10.56
CA GLY A 370 15.49 16.60 -11.16
C GLY A 370 14.28 15.93 -11.81
N GLY A 371 13.18 16.65 -12.06
CA GLY A 371 12.00 16.10 -12.72
C GLY A 371 11.35 14.93 -11.97
N GLY A 372 11.35 14.96 -10.64
CA GLY A 372 10.79 13.88 -9.81
C GLY A 372 11.75 12.72 -9.51
N ARG A 373 13.03 12.83 -9.88
CA ARG A 373 14.05 11.84 -9.51
C ARG A 373 14.41 11.93 -8.03
N LEU A 374 14.80 10.78 -7.47
CA LEU A 374 15.37 10.66 -6.13
C LEU A 374 16.55 11.64 -5.98
N ASP A 375 16.58 12.36 -4.86
CA ASP A 375 17.72 13.18 -4.46
C ASP A 375 18.52 12.44 -3.37
N PRO A 376 19.76 12.00 -3.65
CA PRO A 376 20.51 11.17 -2.71
C PRO A 376 21.09 11.95 -1.52
N ARG A 377 21.19 13.29 -1.61
CA ARG A 377 21.64 14.12 -0.48
C ARG A 377 20.51 14.39 0.49
N ARG A 378 19.27 14.34 0.02
CA ARG A 378 18.06 14.64 0.80
C ARG A 378 17.37 13.37 1.29
N SER A 379 17.42 12.30 0.52
CA SER A 379 16.88 10.99 0.89
C SER A 379 17.70 10.40 2.02
N VAL A 380 17.02 9.77 2.97
CA VAL A 380 17.63 9.37 4.25
C VAL A 380 17.54 7.86 4.40
N LEU A 381 18.68 7.21 4.64
CA LEU A 381 18.75 5.82 5.04
C LEU A 381 18.74 5.75 6.57
N MET A 382 17.91 4.86 7.12
CA MET A 382 17.82 4.60 8.54
C MET A 382 17.73 3.11 8.84
N GLU A 383 18.27 2.72 9.98
CA GLU A 383 18.11 1.39 10.56
C GLU A 383 17.24 1.50 11.80
N VAL A 384 16.06 0.90 11.71
CA VAL A 384 15.00 1.05 12.72
C VAL A 384 14.84 -0.27 13.45
N ASP A 385 15.02 -0.24 14.77
CA ASP A 385 14.68 -1.34 15.65
C ASP A 385 13.17 -1.32 15.92
N LEU A 386 12.55 -2.46 15.69
CA LEU A 386 11.11 -2.66 15.79
C LEU A 386 10.79 -3.48 17.05
N PRO A 387 9.76 -3.08 17.81
CA PRO A 387 9.36 -3.81 19.00
C PRO A 387 8.66 -5.12 18.64
N ALA A 388 8.81 -6.12 19.51
CA ALA A 388 7.99 -7.32 19.43
C ALA A 388 6.51 -6.96 19.63
N MET A 389 5.66 -7.43 18.73
CA MET A 389 4.22 -7.36 18.81
C MET A 389 3.78 -8.65 19.51
N GLY A 390 3.59 -8.60 20.82
CA GLY A 390 3.29 -9.77 21.66
C GLY A 390 1.98 -10.46 21.36
#